data_AF-A0A817LL38-F1
#
_entry.id   AF-A0A817LL38-F1
#
_cell.length_a   1.000
_cell.length_b   1.000
_cell.length_c   1.000
_cell.angle_alpha   90.00
_cell.angle_beta   90.00
_cell.angle_gamma   90.00
#
_symmetry.space_group_name_H-M   'P 1'
#
loop_
_entity.id
_entity.type
_entity.pdbx_description
1 polymer ?
#
loop_
_entity_poly.entity_id
_entity_poly.type
_entity_poly.pdbx_seq_one_letter_code
_entity_poly.pdbx_strand_id
1 'polypeptide(L)'
;MYLIDKLSTTSSHKKIVSCACPILVVISCVYFLNRQRSVTLLSTSLQVWYTAEQRIKRPTYINRDHGFCGPCPMNKSLSNAWQLTDIVARISPKLPFLVNIGAASADGGQYDPTYPLLTDTNLSFSALLIDSNKNPSLFNAYPNRNNVRIIHDFVWPETIVENLFEKYNISKNFTILKLDVDSYECSVLESILHAGYRPQLIHTEFNPIFPPPIIFIPIYNSTTKIYWTPPLWSNIGPFYGCSLSALSKLLKSFDYILVDVDFWDVIYIQRQIAQSTQIQVPANDDIAYQHGFLGHSCLPYCKENRKLYNNRIESAIKVALNQVNFTTYMANIIDSFAPISLNNNHKHPYIISI
;
A
#
# COMPACT_ATOMS: atom_id res chain seq x y z
N MET A 1 -14.31 -58.28 45.40
CA MET A 1 -15.66 -58.35 44.80
C MET A 1 -15.47 -58.52 43.29
N TYR A 2 -15.79 -59.68 42.70
CA TYR A 2 -17.14 -60.11 42.25
C TYR A 2 -17.65 -59.27 41.06
N LEU A 3 -18.05 -59.77 39.88
CA LEU A 3 -17.99 -61.08 39.17
C LEU A 3 -17.98 -60.71 37.65
N ILE A 4 -17.26 -61.33 36.71
CA ILE A 4 -17.38 -62.67 36.08
C ILE A 4 -18.78 -63.02 35.55
N ASP A 5 -19.00 -62.85 34.24
CA ASP A 5 -19.47 -63.88 33.27
C ASP A 5 -19.29 -63.31 31.82
N LYS A 6 -18.97 -64.00 30.70
CA LYS A 6 -19.13 -65.38 30.15
C LYS A 6 -20.58 -65.68 29.74
N LEU A 7 -20.91 -66.03 28.48
CA LEU A 7 -20.35 -67.10 27.65
C LEU A 7 -20.41 -66.86 26.10
N SER A 8 -19.64 -67.70 25.40
CA SER A 8 -19.61 -68.10 23.97
C SER A 8 -20.96 -68.18 23.21
N THR A 9 -21.06 -68.10 21.86
CA THR A 9 -20.48 -68.96 20.78
C THR A 9 -20.58 -68.27 19.38
N THR A 10 -19.97 -68.64 18.23
CA THR A 10 -18.97 -69.66 17.79
C THR A 10 -18.42 -69.34 16.36
N SER A 11 -17.21 -69.86 16.06
CA SER A 11 -16.70 -70.38 14.75
C SER A 11 -17.24 -69.89 13.38
N SER A 12 -16.35 -69.41 12.50
CA SER A 12 -15.91 -70.20 11.33
C SER A 12 -14.68 -69.60 10.62
N HIS A 13 -13.86 -70.45 9.98
CA HIS A 13 -12.68 -70.03 9.20
C HIS A 13 -13.03 -69.78 7.72
N LYS A 14 -12.36 -68.80 7.11
CA LYS A 14 -11.88 -68.89 5.72
C LYS A 14 -10.58 -68.08 5.55
N LYS A 15 -9.48 -68.75 5.21
CA LYS A 15 -8.27 -68.09 4.68
C LYS A 15 -8.53 -67.70 3.23
N ILE A 16 -8.23 -66.47 2.85
CA ILE A 16 -8.06 -66.08 1.45
C ILE A 16 -6.61 -65.62 1.29
N VAL A 17 -5.85 -66.35 0.49
CA VAL A 17 -4.56 -65.88 -0.04
C VAL A 17 -4.89 -65.02 -1.26
N SER A 18 -4.35 -63.80 -1.30
CA SER A 18 -4.46 -62.91 -2.46
C SER A 18 -3.09 -62.33 -2.76
N CYS A 19 -2.62 -62.50 -4.00
CA CYS A 19 -1.30 -62.07 -4.42
C CYS A 19 -1.28 -60.54 -4.59
N ALA A 20 -0.38 -59.85 -3.90
CA ALA A 20 -0.13 -58.44 -4.13
C ALA A 20 0.48 -58.24 -5.53
N CYS A 21 -0.27 -57.61 -6.43
CA CYS A 21 0.14 -57.43 -7.82
C CYS A 21 1.24 -56.35 -7.93
N PRO A 22 2.39 -56.62 -8.59
CA PRO A 22 3.54 -55.69 -8.62
C PRO A 22 3.27 -54.38 -9.39
N ILE A 23 2.18 -54.30 -10.16
CA ILE A 23 1.82 -53.14 -10.99
C ILE A 23 1.58 -51.88 -10.14
N LEU A 24 1.05 -52.02 -8.92
CA LEU A 24 0.75 -50.87 -8.05
C LEU A 24 2.00 -50.11 -7.60
N VAL A 25 3.12 -50.80 -7.36
CA VAL A 25 4.38 -50.17 -6.94
C VAL A 25 4.96 -49.30 -8.06
N VAL A 26 4.87 -49.76 -9.31
CA VAL A 26 5.35 -49.01 -10.49
C VAL A 26 4.54 -47.71 -10.67
N ILE A 27 3.22 -47.75 -10.50
CA ILE A 27 2.36 -46.56 -10.61
C ILE A 27 2.73 -45.54 -9.52
N SER A 28 2.92 -45.97 -8.26
CA SER A 28 3.35 -45.08 -7.17
C SER A 28 4.72 -44.45 -7.43
N CYS A 29 5.70 -45.23 -7.94
CA CYS A 29 7.01 -44.70 -8.29
C CYS A 29 6.97 -43.72 -9.47
N VAL A 30 6.20 -44.00 -10.53
CA VAL A 30 6.03 -43.06 -11.66
C VAL A 30 5.32 -41.78 -11.20
N TYR A 31 4.33 -41.87 -10.31
CA TYR A 31 3.64 -40.70 -9.77
C TYR A 31 4.58 -39.83 -8.93
N PHE A 32 5.44 -40.42 -8.10
CA PHE A 32 6.46 -39.67 -7.34
C PHE A 32 7.56 -39.07 -8.23
N LEU A 33 8.10 -39.85 -9.18
CA LEU A 33 9.18 -39.40 -10.06
C LEU A 33 8.73 -38.32 -11.06
N ASN A 34 7.49 -38.38 -11.55
CA ASN A 34 6.92 -37.29 -12.34
C ASN A 34 6.66 -36.04 -11.48
N ARG A 35 6.25 -36.18 -10.21
CA ARG A 35 6.10 -35.03 -9.31
C ARG A 35 7.43 -34.34 -8.98
N GLN A 36 8.55 -35.07 -9.00
CA GLN A 36 9.89 -34.51 -8.86
C GLN A 36 10.50 -33.93 -10.16
N ARG A 37 9.91 -34.18 -11.34
CA ARG A 37 10.48 -33.79 -12.65
C ARG A 37 9.89 -32.54 -13.30
N SER A 38 9.04 -31.79 -12.62
CA SER A 38 8.47 -30.53 -13.18
C SER A 38 8.37 -29.38 -12.17
N VAL A 39 9.16 -29.41 -11.10
CA VAL A 39 9.27 -28.28 -10.15
C VAL A 39 10.72 -28.02 -9.74
N THR A 40 11.61 -27.85 -10.73
CA THR A 40 12.71 -26.87 -10.55
C THR A 40 12.11 -25.47 -10.59
N LEU A 41 11.36 -25.12 -9.53
CA LEU A 41 11.13 -23.73 -9.19
C LEU A 41 12.51 -23.13 -8.93
N LEU A 42 13.00 -22.36 -9.90
CA LEU A 42 13.93 -21.29 -9.60
C LEU A 42 13.22 -20.40 -8.58
N SER A 43 13.55 -20.59 -7.31
CA SER A 43 13.16 -19.67 -6.25
C SER A 43 13.84 -18.35 -6.56
N THR A 44 13.14 -17.48 -7.29
CA THR A 44 13.62 -16.14 -7.58
C THR A 44 13.57 -15.34 -6.29
N SER A 45 14.71 -15.38 -5.59
CA SER A 45 14.99 -14.47 -4.48
C SER A 45 14.71 -13.04 -4.93
N LEU A 46 14.05 -12.27 -4.08
CA LEU A 46 13.85 -10.84 -4.30
C LEU A 46 15.20 -10.18 -4.61
N GLN A 47 15.25 -9.33 -5.64
CA GLN A 47 16.45 -8.55 -5.93
C GLN A 47 16.48 -7.37 -4.94
N VAL A 48 17.29 -7.50 -3.88
CA VAL A 48 17.37 -6.50 -2.82
C VAL A 48 18.46 -5.48 -3.12
N TRP A 49 18.16 -4.19 -2.96
CA TRP A 49 19.15 -3.10 -2.97
C TRP A 49 19.30 -2.48 -1.58
N TYR A 50 20.55 -2.20 -1.21
CA TYR A 50 20.97 -1.62 0.06
C TYR A 50 21.48 -0.17 -0.09
N THR A 51 21.79 0.26 -1.32
CA THR A 51 22.24 1.62 -1.64
C THR A 51 21.70 2.08 -3.01
N ALA A 52 21.73 3.38 -3.28
CA ALA A 52 21.30 3.96 -4.56
C ALA A 52 22.10 3.46 -5.78
N GLU A 53 23.35 3.03 -5.61
CA GLU A 53 24.22 2.54 -6.69
C GLU A 53 23.84 1.13 -7.15
N GLN A 54 23.19 0.35 -6.28
CA GLN A 54 22.69 -1.01 -6.56
C GLN A 54 21.31 -1.00 -7.23
N ARG A 55 20.57 0.10 -7.08
CA ARG A 55 19.22 0.34 -7.63
C ARG A 55 19.34 0.55 -9.14
N ILE A 56 18.50 -0.14 -9.92
CA ILE A 56 18.47 -0.05 -11.39
C ILE A 56 18.32 1.41 -11.80
N LYS A 57 19.27 1.89 -12.62
CA LYS A 57 19.20 3.24 -13.20
C LYS A 57 17.98 3.33 -14.12
N ARG A 58 17.11 4.31 -13.84
CA ARG A 58 15.91 4.64 -14.61
C ARG A 58 16.03 6.04 -15.20
N PRO A 59 15.30 6.38 -16.28
CA PRO A 59 15.14 7.76 -16.70
C PRO A 59 14.57 8.60 -15.56
N THR A 60 15.21 9.71 -15.24
CA THR A 60 14.69 10.64 -14.22
C THR A 60 13.52 11.42 -14.78
N TYR A 61 12.44 11.53 -14.03
CA TYR A 61 11.25 12.29 -14.42
C TYR A 61 11.06 13.52 -13.52
N ILE A 62 10.15 14.40 -13.98
CA ILE A 62 9.67 15.55 -13.22
C ILE A 62 8.36 15.11 -12.57
N ASN A 63 8.40 14.64 -11.31
CA ASN A 63 7.18 14.55 -10.51
C ASN A 63 6.68 15.99 -10.30
N ARG A 64 5.41 16.26 -10.61
CA ARG A 64 4.85 17.63 -10.59
C ARG A 64 3.91 17.86 -9.42
N ASP A 65 3.38 16.80 -8.80
CA ASP A 65 2.52 16.95 -7.63
C ASP A 65 3.38 17.09 -6.37
N HIS A 66 3.75 18.35 -6.12
CA HIS A 66 4.44 18.78 -4.91
C HIS A 66 3.67 19.96 -4.28
N GLY A 67 2.33 19.90 -4.33
CA GLY A 67 1.43 21.06 -4.18
C GLY A 67 1.67 21.90 -2.92
N PHE A 68 2.14 21.28 -1.83
CA PHE A 68 2.43 21.95 -0.57
C PHE A 68 3.80 22.68 -0.52
N CYS A 69 4.76 22.32 -1.38
CA CYS A 69 6.11 22.91 -1.41
C CYS A 69 6.22 24.19 -2.24
N GLY A 70 5.35 24.37 -3.24
CA GLY A 70 5.59 25.34 -4.32
C GLY A 70 6.56 24.78 -5.39
N PRO A 71 6.98 25.62 -6.36
CA PRO A 71 7.66 25.15 -7.57
C PRO A 71 9.08 24.66 -7.29
N CYS A 72 9.25 23.34 -7.20
CA CYS A 72 10.55 22.68 -7.31
C CYS A 72 11.18 22.99 -8.69
N PRO A 73 12.52 23.12 -8.84
CA PRO A 73 13.12 23.64 -10.07
C PRO A 73 12.84 22.79 -11.31
N MET A 74 12.07 23.33 -12.25
CA MET A 74 11.65 22.66 -13.50
C MET A 74 12.81 22.20 -14.40
N ASN A 75 14.03 22.67 -14.16
CA ASN A 75 15.24 22.31 -14.90
C ASN A 75 16.05 21.16 -14.27
N LYS A 76 15.55 20.53 -13.19
CA LYS A 76 16.18 19.37 -12.56
C LYS A 76 15.41 18.08 -12.88
N SER A 77 16.17 17.02 -13.09
CA SER A 77 15.75 15.64 -12.82
C SER A 77 15.23 15.57 -11.38
N LEU A 78 13.91 15.42 -11.17
CA LEU A 78 13.36 15.54 -9.82
C LEU A 78 13.50 14.24 -9.04
N SER A 79 13.00 13.14 -9.64
CA SER A 79 13.08 11.81 -9.08
C SER A 79 13.81 10.82 -10.01
N ASN A 80 14.29 9.74 -9.41
CA ASN A 80 14.78 8.53 -10.08
C ASN A 80 14.02 7.27 -9.62
N ALA A 81 12.86 7.40 -8.97
CA ALA A 81 12.02 6.30 -8.48
C ALA A 81 11.40 5.45 -9.61
N TRP A 82 10.68 4.38 -9.27
CA TRP A 82 9.87 3.64 -10.24
C TRP A 82 8.67 4.48 -10.68
N GLN A 83 8.54 4.75 -11.99
CA GLN A 83 7.24 5.17 -12.52
C GLN A 83 6.29 3.97 -12.55
N LEU A 84 4.99 4.21 -12.34
CA LEU A 84 3.98 3.14 -12.45
C LEU A 84 3.96 2.50 -13.85
N THR A 85 4.23 3.27 -14.90
CA THR A 85 4.41 2.81 -16.28
C THR A 85 5.52 1.76 -16.41
N ASP A 86 6.71 2.02 -15.84
CA ASP A 86 7.87 1.11 -15.87
C ASP A 86 7.57 -0.22 -15.17
N ILE A 87 6.82 -0.19 -14.06
CA ILE A 87 6.41 -1.39 -13.34
C ILE A 87 5.33 -2.15 -14.12
N VAL A 88 4.30 -1.47 -14.60
CA VAL A 88 3.20 -2.06 -15.38
C VAL A 88 3.72 -2.78 -16.62
N ALA A 89 4.69 -2.18 -17.33
CA ALA A 89 5.35 -2.81 -18.47
C ALA A 89 6.04 -4.14 -18.12
N ARG A 90 6.56 -4.28 -16.89
CA ARG A 90 7.18 -5.52 -16.38
C ARG A 90 6.15 -6.55 -15.90
N ILE A 91 5.01 -6.11 -15.36
CA ILE A 91 3.92 -7.00 -14.94
C ILE A 91 3.16 -7.56 -16.15
N SER A 92 3.00 -6.76 -17.22
CA SER A 92 2.23 -7.09 -18.42
C SER A 92 0.81 -7.63 -18.10
N PRO A 93 -0.03 -6.84 -17.40
CA PRO A 93 -1.35 -7.26 -16.97
C PRO A 93 -2.27 -7.53 -18.17
N LYS A 94 -2.91 -8.71 -18.22
CA LYS A 94 -3.79 -9.12 -19.33
C LYS A 94 -5.06 -8.27 -19.48
N LEU A 95 -5.54 -7.68 -18.39
CA LEU A 95 -6.69 -6.79 -18.32
C LEU A 95 -6.34 -5.66 -17.35
N PRO A 96 -5.67 -4.59 -17.82
CA PRO A 96 -5.22 -3.50 -16.96
C PRO A 96 -6.40 -2.71 -16.37
N PHE A 97 -6.54 -2.75 -15.05
CA PHE A 97 -7.56 -2.00 -14.33
C PHE A 97 -7.00 -1.22 -13.14
N LEU A 98 -7.31 0.08 -13.10
CA LEU A 98 -6.96 1.01 -12.03
C LEU A 98 -8.19 1.36 -11.18
N VAL A 99 -8.04 1.33 -9.85
CA VAL A 99 -8.86 2.14 -8.95
C VAL A 99 -7.97 3.28 -8.45
N ASN A 100 -8.34 4.53 -8.71
CA ASN A 100 -7.69 5.70 -8.16
C ASN A 100 -8.66 6.40 -7.20
N ILE A 101 -8.24 6.56 -5.95
CA ILE A 101 -8.93 7.32 -4.91
C ILE A 101 -8.03 8.51 -4.58
N GLY A 102 -8.60 9.73 -4.66
CA GLY A 102 -7.82 10.97 -4.67
C GLY A 102 -7.40 11.37 -6.08
N ALA A 103 -8.29 11.20 -7.05
CA ALA A 103 -7.95 11.41 -8.46
C ALA A 103 -7.86 12.89 -8.87
N ALA A 104 -8.46 13.82 -8.09
CA ALA A 104 -8.54 15.24 -8.41
C ALA A 104 -7.39 16.03 -7.80
N SER A 105 -6.15 15.76 -8.22
CA SER A 105 -5.00 16.58 -7.83
C SER A 105 -5.17 18.04 -8.27
N ALA A 106 -4.39 18.96 -7.68
CA ALA A 106 -4.71 20.40 -7.65
C ALA A 106 -5.05 21.03 -9.01
N ASP A 107 -4.35 20.63 -10.07
CA ASP A 107 -4.54 21.10 -11.47
C ASP A 107 -5.36 20.11 -12.33
N GLY A 108 -6.24 19.32 -11.71
CA GLY A 108 -7.19 18.43 -12.39
C GLY A 108 -6.70 17.00 -12.61
N GLY A 109 -5.78 16.48 -11.80
CA GLY A 109 -5.26 15.12 -11.95
C GLY A 109 -4.29 14.93 -13.13
N GLN A 110 -3.85 16.01 -13.79
CA GLN A 110 -2.80 15.97 -14.83
C GLN A 110 -1.41 15.63 -14.28
N TYR A 111 -1.21 15.80 -12.98
CA TYR A 111 0.03 15.52 -12.26
C TYR A 111 -0.06 14.27 -11.38
N ASP A 112 -1.26 13.67 -11.26
CA ASP A 112 -1.45 12.38 -10.62
C ASP A 112 -0.58 11.30 -11.31
N PRO A 113 0.18 10.48 -10.57
CA PRO A 113 1.12 9.51 -11.14
C PRO A 113 0.46 8.40 -11.97
N THR A 114 -0.87 8.28 -11.94
CA THR A 114 -1.64 7.39 -12.81
C THR A 114 -2.06 8.02 -14.15
N TYR A 115 -1.98 9.35 -14.31
CA TYR A 115 -2.34 10.06 -15.55
C TYR A 115 -1.65 9.50 -16.81
N PRO A 116 -0.34 9.14 -16.80
CA PRO A 116 0.30 8.52 -17.97
C PRO A 116 -0.30 7.16 -18.35
N LEU A 117 -0.70 6.34 -17.38
CA LEU A 117 -1.33 5.02 -17.62
C LEU A 117 -2.68 5.15 -18.32
N LEU A 118 -3.40 6.21 -17.97
CA LEU A 118 -4.75 6.49 -18.48
C LEU A 118 -4.72 7.24 -19.80
N THR A 119 -3.68 8.01 -20.10
CA THR A 119 -3.59 8.81 -21.33
C THR A 119 -2.89 8.11 -22.48
N ASP A 120 -1.88 7.27 -22.22
CA ASP A 120 -1.23 6.46 -23.24
C ASP A 120 -2.23 5.49 -23.89
N THR A 121 -2.40 5.59 -25.21
CA THR A 121 -3.32 4.73 -25.98
C THR A 121 -2.81 3.30 -26.11
N ASN A 122 -1.52 3.03 -25.88
CA ASN A 122 -0.94 1.69 -25.96
C ASN A 122 -1.26 0.86 -24.70
N LEU A 123 -1.38 1.50 -23.53
CA LEU A 123 -1.53 0.81 -22.24
C LEU A 123 -2.96 0.32 -21.94
N SER A 124 -3.97 0.84 -22.66
CA SER A 124 -5.35 0.31 -22.67
C SER A 124 -6.05 0.19 -21.29
N PHE A 125 -5.60 0.93 -20.27
CA PHE A 125 -6.19 0.88 -18.92
C PHE A 125 -7.68 1.22 -18.93
N SER A 126 -8.48 0.42 -18.24
CA SER A 126 -9.79 0.84 -17.75
C SER A 126 -9.67 1.32 -16.31
N ALA A 127 -10.52 2.26 -15.88
CA ALA A 127 -10.37 2.84 -14.54
C ALA A 127 -11.67 3.25 -13.85
N LEU A 128 -11.65 3.17 -12.53
CA LEU A 128 -12.55 3.87 -11.63
C LEU A 128 -11.76 4.96 -10.90
N LEU A 129 -12.10 6.22 -11.16
CA LEU A 129 -11.53 7.40 -10.50
C LEU A 129 -12.54 7.91 -9.48
N ILE A 130 -12.11 8.14 -8.24
CA ILE A 130 -12.96 8.54 -7.12
C ILE A 130 -12.35 9.77 -6.46
N ASP A 131 -13.16 10.82 -6.28
CA ASP A 131 -12.77 11.99 -5.52
C ASP A 131 -13.98 12.69 -4.88
N SER A 132 -13.80 13.37 -3.75
CA SER A 132 -14.87 14.20 -3.17
C SER A 132 -15.03 15.55 -3.89
N ASN A 133 -13.95 16.01 -4.54
CA ASN A 133 -13.86 17.26 -5.25
C ASN A 133 -14.72 17.24 -6.53
N LYS A 134 -15.51 18.29 -6.72
CA LYS A 134 -16.41 18.47 -7.88
C LYS A 134 -15.82 19.40 -8.95
N ASN A 135 -14.51 19.67 -8.88
CA ASN A 135 -13.80 20.47 -9.86
C ASN A 135 -13.87 19.79 -11.25
N PRO A 136 -14.43 20.46 -12.29
CA PRO A 136 -14.54 19.88 -13.63
C PRO A 136 -13.18 19.60 -14.29
N SER A 137 -12.07 20.14 -13.78
CA SER A 137 -10.73 19.87 -14.31
C SER A 137 -10.39 18.37 -14.34
N LEU A 138 -10.87 17.55 -13.38
CA LEU A 138 -10.69 16.09 -13.41
C LEU A 138 -11.39 15.44 -14.61
N PHE A 139 -12.61 15.89 -14.95
CA PHE A 139 -13.32 15.42 -16.13
C PHE A 139 -12.65 15.90 -17.42
N ASN A 140 -12.17 17.15 -17.42
CA ASN A 140 -11.48 17.77 -18.56
C ASN A 140 -10.10 17.15 -18.86
N ALA A 141 -9.46 16.50 -17.88
CA ALA A 141 -8.19 15.78 -18.05
C ALA A 141 -8.36 14.41 -18.74
N TYR A 142 -9.55 13.81 -18.70
CA TYR A 142 -9.84 12.50 -19.30
C TYR A 142 -10.97 12.54 -20.35
N PRO A 143 -10.91 13.45 -21.36
CA PRO A 143 -12.01 13.64 -22.30
C PRO A 143 -12.21 12.41 -23.19
N ASN A 144 -13.48 12.10 -23.48
CA ASN A 144 -13.92 11.07 -24.42
C ASN A 144 -13.49 9.62 -24.10
N ARG A 145 -13.10 9.30 -22.87
CA ARG A 145 -12.71 7.93 -22.47
C ARG A 145 -13.85 7.11 -21.88
N ASN A 146 -14.56 6.37 -22.74
CA ASN A 146 -15.64 5.43 -22.38
C ASN A 146 -15.22 4.31 -21.40
N ASN A 147 -13.91 4.06 -21.25
CA ASN A 147 -13.29 3.08 -20.35
C ASN A 147 -12.86 3.66 -18.99
N VAL A 148 -13.08 4.96 -18.75
CA VAL A 148 -12.81 5.64 -17.47
C VAL A 148 -14.13 6.08 -16.85
N ARG A 149 -14.37 5.73 -15.59
CA ARG A 149 -15.54 6.15 -14.81
C ARG A 149 -15.10 7.05 -13.67
N ILE A 150 -15.63 8.27 -13.62
CA ILE A 150 -15.36 9.24 -12.54
C ILE A 150 -16.54 9.25 -11.56
N ILE A 151 -16.27 9.16 -10.27
CA ILE A 151 -17.23 9.18 -9.17
C ILE A 151 -16.91 10.36 -8.24
N HIS A 152 -17.90 11.22 -8.00
CA HIS A 152 -17.78 12.34 -7.07
C HIS A 152 -18.39 11.97 -5.70
N ASP A 153 -17.60 11.39 -4.80
CA ASP A 153 -18.04 10.89 -3.49
C ASP A 153 -16.89 10.88 -2.46
N PHE A 154 -17.22 10.87 -1.16
CA PHE A 154 -16.25 10.70 -0.09
C PHE A 154 -15.95 9.21 0.17
N VAL A 155 -14.69 8.90 0.43
CA VAL A 155 -14.25 7.55 0.80
C VAL A 155 -14.15 7.41 2.31
N TRP A 156 -14.75 6.34 2.85
CA TRP A 156 -14.72 6.01 4.27
C TRP A 156 -14.39 4.52 4.47
N PRO A 157 -13.52 4.15 5.44
CA PRO A 157 -13.14 2.76 5.71
C PRO A 157 -14.34 1.80 5.87
N GLU A 158 -15.39 2.19 6.59
CA GLU A 158 -16.54 1.33 6.87
C GLU A 158 -17.53 1.19 5.71
N THR A 159 -17.41 1.97 4.63
CA THR A 159 -18.33 1.91 3.49
C THR A 159 -17.68 1.67 2.13
N ILE A 160 -16.37 1.82 1.99
CA ILE A 160 -15.65 1.72 0.70
C ILE A 160 -15.93 0.42 -0.07
N VAL A 161 -16.04 -0.69 0.65
CA VAL A 161 -16.26 -2.03 0.08
C VAL A 161 -17.61 -2.09 -0.62
N GLU A 162 -18.70 -1.87 0.13
CA GLU A 162 -20.07 -1.96 -0.37
C GLU A 162 -20.38 -0.82 -1.37
N ASN A 163 -20.14 0.44 -0.97
CA ASN A 163 -20.58 1.62 -1.72
C ASN A 163 -19.76 1.92 -2.98
N LEU A 164 -18.57 1.35 -3.15
CA LEU A 164 -17.71 1.61 -4.31
C LEU A 164 -17.23 0.32 -4.96
N PHE A 165 -16.52 -0.54 -4.23
CA PHE A 165 -15.86 -1.71 -4.85
C PHE A 165 -16.85 -2.78 -5.32
N GLU A 166 -17.89 -3.08 -4.53
CA GLU A 166 -18.90 -4.08 -4.90
C GLU A 166 -19.98 -3.46 -5.80
N LYS A 167 -20.48 -2.25 -5.49
CA LYS A 167 -21.38 -1.46 -6.34
C LYS A 167 -20.89 -1.30 -7.79
N TYR A 168 -19.59 -1.10 -8.00
CA TYR A 168 -19.01 -0.96 -9.34
C TYR A 168 -18.37 -2.24 -9.89
N ASN A 169 -18.61 -3.40 -9.25
CA ASN A 169 -18.15 -4.73 -9.67
C ASN A 169 -16.63 -4.81 -9.89
N ILE A 170 -15.86 -4.18 -9.01
CA ILE A 170 -14.40 -4.24 -9.02
C ILE A 170 -13.97 -5.69 -8.74
N SER A 171 -13.11 -6.23 -9.60
CA SER A 171 -12.53 -7.56 -9.41
C SER A 171 -11.77 -7.62 -8.08
N LYS A 172 -11.91 -8.72 -7.33
CA LYS A 172 -11.07 -8.96 -6.14
C LYS A 172 -9.57 -9.00 -6.50
N ASN A 173 -9.20 -9.26 -7.75
CA ASN A 173 -7.82 -9.12 -8.27
C ASN A 173 -7.81 -8.12 -9.45
N PHE A 174 -7.25 -6.93 -9.24
CA PHE A 174 -7.12 -5.86 -10.23
C PHE A 174 -5.67 -5.34 -10.28
N THR A 175 -5.31 -4.47 -11.23
CA THR A 175 -3.90 -4.13 -11.46
C THR A 175 -3.36 -3.15 -10.45
N ILE A 176 -4.00 -1.98 -10.28
CA ILE A 176 -3.45 -0.89 -9.45
C ILE A 176 -4.54 -0.30 -8.56
N LEU A 177 -4.21 -0.11 -7.29
CA LEU A 177 -4.90 0.80 -6.39
C LEU A 177 -4.00 2.03 -6.18
N LYS A 178 -4.44 3.23 -6.57
CA LYS A 178 -3.90 4.50 -6.04
C LYS A 178 -4.81 4.98 -4.90
N LEU A 179 -4.23 5.37 -3.77
CA LEU A 179 -4.94 5.92 -2.62
C LEU A 179 -4.25 7.16 -2.07
N ASP A 180 -5.01 8.22 -1.96
CA ASP A 180 -4.56 9.55 -1.58
C ASP A 180 -5.82 10.27 -1.07
N VAL A 181 -5.96 10.44 0.24
CA VAL A 181 -7.15 11.04 0.87
C VAL A 181 -6.80 12.01 2.00
N ASP A 182 -5.55 12.48 2.05
CA ASP A 182 -4.99 13.38 3.07
C ASP A 182 -5.33 12.98 4.54
N SER A 183 -5.58 11.70 4.87
CA SER A 183 -6.21 11.36 6.16
C SER A 183 -6.04 9.94 6.73
N TYR A 184 -6.76 8.95 6.17
CA TYR A 184 -6.98 7.63 6.79
C TYR A 184 -6.46 6.47 5.93
N GLU A 185 -5.36 6.68 5.20
CA GLU A 185 -4.80 5.79 4.18
C GLU A 185 -4.66 4.34 4.70
N CYS A 186 -4.07 4.16 5.88
CA CYS A 186 -3.94 2.84 6.52
C CYS A 186 -5.31 2.16 6.76
N SER A 187 -6.29 2.86 7.33
CA SER A 187 -7.61 2.27 7.63
C SER A 187 -8.43 1.97 6.37
N VAL A 188 -8.26 2.76 5.32
CA VAL A 188 -8.88 2.50 4.01
C VAL A 188 -8.25 1.26 3.35
N LEU A 189 -6.90 1.17 3.33
CA LEU A 189 -6.19 -0.01 2.83
C LEU A 189 -6.55 -1.28 3.61
N GLU A 190 -6.54 -1.20 4.94
CA GLU A 190 -6.92 -2.30 5.83
C GLU A 190 -8.32 -2.83 5.51
N SER A 191 -9.30 -1.94 5.30
CA SER A 191 -10.67 -2.30 4.95
C SER A 191 -10.78 -2.97 3.57
N ILE A 192 -10.09 -2.44 2.55
CA ILE A 192 -10.02 -3.04 1.21
C ILE A 192 -9.41 -4.46 1.29
N LEU A 193 -8.29 -4.61 2.00
CA LEU A 193 -7.51 -5.85 2.05
C LEU A 193 -8.18 -6.92 2.93
N HIS A 194 -8.87 -6.55 4.01
CA HIS A 194 -9.69 -7.51 4.77
C HIS A 194 -10.92 -7.99 3.99
N ALA A 195 -11.51 -7.16 3.12
CA ALA A 195 -12.59 -7.54 2.20
C ALA A 195 -12.14 -8.41 1.00
N GLY A 196 -10.91 -8.95 1.05
CA GLY A 196 -10.38 -9.92 0.09
C GLY A 196 -9.86 -9.33 -1.22
N TYR A 197 -9.80 -8.01 -1.36
CA TYR A 197 -9.19 -7.39 -2.54
C TYR A 197 -7.67 -7.52 -2.51
N ARG A 198 -7.08 -7.85 -3.64
CA ARG A 198 -5.64 -8.03 -3.86
C ARG A 198 -5.24 -7.34 -5.17
N PRO A 199 -5.13 -5.99 -5.18
CA PRO A 199 -4.51 -5.29 -6.31
C PRO A 199 -3.07 -5.80 -6.53
N GLN A 200 -2.58 -5.83 -7.77
CA GLN A 200 -1.20 -6.26 -8.05
C GLN A 200 -0.18 -5.23 -7.50
N LEU A 201 -0.51 -3.94 -7.64
CA LEU A 201 0.21 -2.78 -7.13
C LEU A 201 -0.67 -1.94 -6.22
N ILE A 202 -0.08 -1.41 -5.15
CA ILE A 202 -0.65 -0.33 -4.34
C ILE A 202 0.31 0.86 -4.45
N HIS A 203 -0.24 2.00 -4.85
CA HIS A 203 0.41 3.30 -4.80
C HIS A 203 -0.34 4.12 -3.75
N THR A 204 0.35 4.70 -2.78
CA THR A 204 -0.30 5.50 -1.74
C THR A 204 0.62 6.59 -1.25
N GLU A 205 0.06 7.70 -0.77
CA GLU A 205 0.84 8.63 0.04
C GLU A 205 1.17 8.02 1.41
N PHE A 206 2.24 8.52 2.04
CA PHE A 206 2.56 8.30 3.46
C PHE A 206 2.93 9.62 4.14
N ASN A 207 2.98 9.63 5.47
CA ASN A 207 3.40 10.78 6.24
C ASN A 207 4.92 10.72 6.56
N PRO A 208 5.77 11.55 5.94
CA PRO A 208 7.21 11.55 6.16
C PRO A 208 7.68 12.36 7.38
N ILE A 209 6.78 12.98 8.14
CA ILE A 209 7.15 13.61 9.43
C ILE A 209 7.61 12.54 10.43
N PHE A 210 7.16 11.30 10.26
CA PHE A 210 7.50 10.15 11.08
C PHE A 210 8.42 9.19 10.28
N PRO A 211 9.75 9.37 10.33
CA PRO A 211 10.69 8.48 9.67
C PRO A 211 10.64 7.06 10.28
N PRO A 212 10.98 6.01 9.52
CA PRO A 212 11.23 4.68 10.07
C PRO A 212 12.21 4.72 11.27
N PRO A 213 12.06 3.82 12.25
CA PRO A 213 11.01 2.79 12.38
C PRO A 213 9.66 3.30 12.93
N ILE A 214 9.46 4.61 13.09
CA ILE A 214 8.33 5.17 13.85
C ILE A 214 6.99 4.82 13.18
N ILE A 215 6.08 4.25 13.97
CA ILE A 215 4.70 3.96 13.58
C ILE A 215 3.82 5.12 14.05
N PHE A 216 3.22 5.85 13.11
CA PHE A 216 2.15 6.82 13.36
C PHE A 216 0.93 6.48 12.52
N ILE A 217 -0.25 6.47 13.13
CA ILE A 217 -1.53 6.18 12.47
C ILE A 217 -2.64 7.04 13.10
N PRO A 218 -3.29 7.96 12.35
CA PRO A 218 -4.56 8.55 12.73
C PRO A 218 -5.64 7.45 12.76
N ILE A 219 -6.27 7.22 13.92
CA ILE A 219 -7.28 6.18 14.08
C ILE A 219 -8.61 6.68 13.49
N TYR A 220 -9.18 5.91 12.58
CA TYR A 220 -10.49 6.19 12.05
C TYR A 220 -11.60 6.01 13.09
N ASN A 221 -12.55 6.96 13.14
CA ASN A 221 -13.75 6.89 13.96
C ASN A 221 -14.97 7.41 13.18
N SER A 222 -15.91 6.52 12.87
CA SER A 222 -17.10 6.82 12.09
C SER A 222 -18.05 7.84 12.76
N THR A 223 -18.02 7.95 14.10
CA THR A 223 -18.90 8.87 14.85
C THR A 223 -18.46 10.35 14.81
N THR A 224 -17.20 10.62 14.46
CA THR A 224 -16.62 11.98 14.46
C THR A 224 -16.03 12.39 13.11
N LYS A 225 -16.14 11.54 12.07
CA LYS A 225 -15.37 11.62 10.81
C LYS A 225 -15.41 12.95 10.04
N ILE A 226 -16.50 13.72 10.11
CA ILE A 226 -16.65 15.05 9.48
C ILE A 226 -16.60 16.23 10.47
N TYR A 227 -16.31 15.98 11.74
CA TYR A 227 -16.46 16.94 12.84
C TYR A 227 -15.13 17.41 13.45
N TRP A 228 -14.01 17.25 12.74
CA TRP A 228 -12.68 17.62 13.23
C TRP A 228 -12.34 19.07 12.89
N THR A 229 -11.85 19.83 13.88
CA THR A 229 -11.29 21.18 13.68
C THR A 229 -9.82 21.27 14.15
N PRO A 230 -8.88 21.65 13.27
CA PRO A 230 -9.04 21.71 11.81
C PRO A 230 -9.28 20.30 11.23
N PRO A 231 -9.75 20.14 9.98
CA PRO A 231 -9.87 18.81 9.39
C PRO A 231 -8.50 18.15 9.18
N LEU A 232 -8.47 16.83 8.99
CA LEU A 232 -7.22 16.06 8.78
C LEU A 232 -6.47 16.52 7.53
N TRP A 233 -7.20 16.73 6.43
CA TRP A 233 -6.72 17.31 5.18
C TRP A 233 -6.40 18.81 5.25
N SER A 234 -6.05 19.31 6.44
CA SER A 234 -5.55 20.67 6.63
C SER A 234 -4.03 20.69 6.73
N ASN A 235 -3.45 21.77 6.21
CA ASN A 235 -2.01 22.02 6.23
C ASN A 235 -1.50 22.44 7.64
N ILE A 236 -2.03 21.84 8.71
CA ILE A 236 -1.82 22.24 10.11
C ILE A 236 -1.53 21.00 10.97
N GLY A 237 -0.25 20.69 11.14
CA GLY A 237 0.21 19.61 12.03
C GLY A 237 0.43 18.28 11.31
N PRO A 238 0.56 17.17 12.07
CA PRO A 238 0.94 15.86 11.56
C PRO A 238 -0.24 14.94 11.22
N PHE A 239 -1.49 15.41 11.27
CA PHE A 239 -2.69 14.58 11.26
C PHE A 239 -3.24 14.27 9.84
N TYR A 240 -2.35 13.86 8.95
CA TYR A 240 -2.62 13.34 7.60
C TYR A 240 -1.76 12.09 7.38
N GLY A 241 -2.19 11.14 6.54
CA GLY A 241 -1.40 9.96 6.25
C GLY A 241 -1.18 9.01 7.45
N CYS A 242 -0.56 7.87 7.18
CA CYS A 242 0.14 7.09 8.20
C CYS A 242 1.63 6.97 7.84
N SER A 243 2.49 6.67 8.82
CA SER A 243 3.94 6.61 8.59
C SER A 243 4.34 5.45 7.67
N LEU A 244 5.54 5.53 7.08
CA LEU A 244 6.06 4.46 6.21
C LEU A 244 6.05 3.10 6.90
N SER A 245 6.52 3.03 8.14
CA SER A 245 6.57 1.76 8.90
C SER A 245 5.19 1.30 9.38
N ALA A 246 4.17 2.17 9.42
CA ALA A 246 2.78 1.73 9.57
C ALA A 246 2.27 1.02 8.30
N LEU A 247 2.46 1.63 7.12
CA LEU A 247 2.10 1.04 5.83
C LEU A 247 2.85 -0.27 5.58
N SER A 248 4.17 -0.30 5.77
CA SER A 248 4.98 -1.51 5.61
C SER A 248 4.55 -2.63 6.58
N LYS A 249 4.17 -2.30 7.82
CA LYS A 249 3.65 -3.29 8.78
C LYS A 249 2.29 -3.85 8.37
N LEU A 250 1.36 -2.98 7.95
CA LEU A 250 0.04 -3.35 7.44
C LEU A 250 0.16 -4.23 6.19
N LEU A 251 0.79 -3.70 5.14
CA LEU A 251 0.82 -4.30 3.80
C LEU A 251 1.63 -5.61 3.77
N LYS A 252 2.68 -5.74 4.59
CA LYS A 252 3.42 -7.00 4.78
C LYS A 252 2.55 -8.13 5.33
N SER A 253 1.52 -7.84 6.13
CA SER A 253 0.58 -8.87 6.61
C SER A 253 -0.30 -9.47 5.50
N PHE A 254 -0.44 -8.76 4.37
CA PHE A 254 -1.16 -9.20 3.17
C PHE A 254 -0.22 -9.68 2.04
N ASP A 255 1.04 -9.98 2.38
CA ASP A 255 2.14 -10.36 1.48
C ASP A 255 2.49 -9.37 0.36
N TYR A 256 2.35 -8.08 0.66
CA TYR A 256 2.99 -7.03 -0.14
C TYR A 256 4.43 -6.78 0.33
N ILE A 257 5.20 -6.11 -0.52
CA ILE A 257 6.53 -5.60 -0.22
C ILE A 257 6.68 -4.19 -0.80
N LEU A 258 7.37 -3.32 -0.07
CA LEU A 258 7.75 -1.98 -0.52
C LEU A 258 8.69 -2.11 -1.73
N VAL A 259 8.47 -1.27 -2.74
CA VAL A 259 9.20 -1.28 -4.02
C VAL A 259 10.03 -0.02 -4.19
N ASP A 260 9.45 1.14 -3.89
CA ASP A 260 10.14 2.42 -3.83
C ASP A 260 9.37 3.44 -2.98
N VAL A 261 10.09 4.49 -2.58
CA VAL A 261 9.55 5.77 -2.12
C VAL A 261 9.85 6.80 -3.23
N ASP A 262 8.86 7.60 -3.62
CA ASP A 262 9.03 8.82 -4.40
C ASP A 262 8.48 10.03 -3.62
N PHE A 263 9.32 10.57 -2.74
CA PHE A 263 8.98 11.70 -1.88
C PHE A 263 7.79 11.43 -0.93
N TRP A 264 6.56 11.84 -1.26
CA TRP A 264 5.35 11.46 -0.49
C TRP A 264 4.73 10.16 -0.97
N ASP A 265 4.97 9.76 -2.22
CA ASP A 265 4.43 8.55 -2.82
C ASP A 265 5.20 7.32 -2.36
N VAL A 266 4.50 6.21 -2.14
CA VAL A 266 5.10 4.89 -1.95
C VAL A 266 4.40 3.81 -2.77
N ILE A 267 5.23 2.96 -3.38
CA ILE A 267 4.78 1.86 -4.21
C ILE A 267 5.03 0.54 -3.51
N TYR A 268 3.98 -0.26 -3.39
CA TYR A 268 4.00 -1.63 -2.91
C TYR A 268 3.51 -2.59 -4.00
N ILE A 269 4.01 -3.82 -3.99
CA ILE A 269 3.62 -4.89 -4.92
C ILE A 269 3.42 -6.19 -4.16
N GLN A 270 2.57 -7.09 -4.66
CA GLN A 270 2.51 -8.47 -4.14
C GLN A 270 3.89 -9.14 -4.30
N ARG A 271 4.40 -9.80 -3.25
CA ARG A 271 5.75 -10.39 -3.24
C ARG A 271 5.98 -11.33 -4.42
N GLN A 272 5.03 -12.22 -4.69
CA GLN A 272 5.08 -13.16 -5.81
C GLN A 272 5.28 -12.48 -7.18
N ILE A 273 4.76 -11.25 -7.36
CA ILE A 273 4.91 -10.50 -8.61
C ILE A 273 6.29 -9.87 -8.68
N ALA A 274 6.82 -9.28 -7.60
CA ALA A 274 8.21 -8.81 -7.57
C ALA A 274 9.22 -9.92 -7.90
N GLN A 275 9.01 -11.12 -7.32
CA GLN A 275 9.86 -12.28 -7.55
C GLN A 275 9.81 -12.80 -9.00
N SER A 276 8.62 -12.84 -9.61
CA SER A 276 8.46 -13.35 -10.98
C SER A 276 8.85 -12.34 -12.06
N THR A 277 8.69 -11.04 -11.80
CA THR A 277 9.05 -9.95 -12.73
C THR A 277 10.45 -9.38 -12.51
N GLN A 278 11.18 -9.89 -11.51
CA GLN A 278 12.51 -9.42 -11.10
C GLN A 278 12.55 -7.91 -10.79
N ILE A 279 11.52 -7.41 -10.11
CA ILE A 279 11.51 -6.03 -9.61
C ILE A 279 12.42 -5.94 -8.39
N GLN A 280 13.29 -4.94 -8.41
CA GLN A 280 14.17 -4.60 -7.30
C GLN A 280 13.41 -3.91 -6.17
N VAL A 281 13.72 -4.30 -4.93
CA VAL A 281 13.10 -3.83 -3.68
C VAL A 281 14.16 -3.37 -2.67
N PRO A 282 13.90 -2.33 -1.86
CA PRO A 282 14.81 -1.90 -0.80
C PRO A 282 15.00 -2.98 0.28
N ALA A 283 16.14 -2.95 0.96
CA ALA A 283 16.44 -3.85 2.07
C ALA A 283 15.50 -3.69 3.27
N ASN A 284 15.03 -2.46 3.53
CA ASN A 284 14.10 -2.09 4.59
C ASN A 284 13.48 -0.70 4.32
N ASP A 285 12.58 -0.27 5.20
CA ASP A 285 11.94 1.06 5.14
C ASP A 285 12.98 2.19 5.24
N ASP A 286 14.04 2.05 6.05
CA ASP A 286 15.09 3.06 6.22
C ASP A 286 15.78 3.38 4.88
N ILE A 287 16.25 2.35 4.17
CA ILE A 287 16.93 2.49 2.88
C ILE A 287 15.99 3.12 1.83
N ALA A 288 14.71 2.77 1.85
CA ALA A 288 13.71 3.39 0.98
C ALA A 288 13.52 4.88 1.30
N TYR A 289 13.33 5.22 2.57
CA TYR A 289 13.09 6.58 3.05
C TYR A 289 14.30 7.51 2.87
N GLN A 290 15.51 7.00 3.16
CA GLN A 290 16.77 7.73 2.97
C GLN A 290 16.97 8.13 1.50
N HIS A 291 16.72 7.21 0.56
CA HIS A 291 16.97 7.48 -0.86
C HIS A 291 15.80 8.12 -1.60
N GLY A 292 14.55 7.83 -1.21
CA GLY A 292 13.34 8.31 -1.89
C GLY A 292 12.72 9.58 -1.29
N PHE A 293 12.88 9.84 0.01
CA PHE A 293 12.42 11.09 0.65
C PHE A 293 13.57 12.02 1.02
N LEU A 294 14.52 11.57 1.85
CA LEU A 294 15.61 12.44 2.32
C LEU A 294 16.61 12.82 1.22
N GLY A 295 16.84 11.92 0.27
CA GLY A 295 17.62 12.16 -0.95
C GLY A 295 16.87 12.88 -2.08
N HIS A 296 15.57 13.17 -1.92
CA HIS A 296 14.77 13.74 -3.00
C HIS A 296 15.16 15.19 -3.30
N SER A 297 15.32 15.52 -4.59
CA SER A 297 15.88 16.80 -5.02
C SER A 297 15.01 18.02 -4.67
N CYS A 298 13.71 17.82 -4.41
CA CYS A 298 12.79 18.86 -3.98
C CYS A 298 12.82 19.14 -2.47
N LEU A 299 13.33 18.22 -1.64
CA LEU A 299 13.28 18.37 -0.17
C LEU A 299 13.87 19.70 0.36
N PRO A 300 15.02 20.21 -0.13
CA PRO A 300 15.56 21.49 0.35
C PRO A 300 14.57 22.65 0.21
N TYR A 301 13.90 22.75 -0.95
CA TYR A 301 12.90 23.79 -1.23
C TYR A 301 11.66 23.64 -0.34
N CYS A 302 11.24 22.40 -0.06
CA CYS A 302 10.14 22.11 0.85
C CYS A 302 10.47 22.46 2.33
N LYS A 303 11.74 22.43 2.76
CA LYS A 303 12.15 22.85 4.12
C LYS A 303 12.07 24.37 4.32
N GLU A 304 12.23 25.15 3.26
CA GLU A 304 12.04 26.61 3.29
C GLU A 304 10.54 26.98 3.42
N ASN A 305 9.65 26.13 2.88
CA ASN A 305 8.20 26.34 2.91
C ASN A 305 7.56 25.74 4.17
N ARG A 306 7.37 26.60 5.20
CA ARG A 306 6.96 26.23 6.58
C ARG A 306 5.62 25.49 6.75
N LYS A 307 4.84 25.25 5.68
CA LYS A 307 3.57 24.49 5.73
C LYS A 307 3.76 23.02 6.12
N LEU A 308 4.77 22.37 5.56
CA LEU A 308 4.99 20.92 5.72
C LEU A 308 5.98 20.59 6.83
N TYR A 309 7.11 21.30 6.83
CA TYR A 309 8.25 20.93 7.67
C TYR A 309 8.06 21.48 9.09
N ASN A 310 7.26 20.76 9.88
CA ASN A 310 7.02 21.07 11.29
C ASN A 310 8.28 20.75 12.11
N ASN A 311 9.23 21.70 12.09
CA ASN A 311 10.52 21.64 12.78
C ASN A 311 10.39 21.27 14.27
N ARG A 312 9.25 21.56 14.92
CA ARG A 312 8.99 21.15 16.31
C ARG A 312 8.85 19.65 16.44
N ILE A 313 8.17 18.98 15.52
CA ILE A 313 7.98 17.52 15.54
C ILE A 313 9.26 16.81 15.12
N GLU A 314 9.96 17.29 14.08
CA GLU A 314 11.26 16.72 13.68
C GLU A 314 12.30 16.84 14.82
N SER A 315 12.33 17.97 15.53
CA SER A 315 13.18 18.15 16.70
C SER A 315 12.73 17.31 17.90
N ALA A 316 11.40 17.21 18.14
CA ALA A 316 10.84 16.37 19.18
C ALA A 316 11.23 14.90 18.97
N ILE A 317 11.14 14.38 17.74
CA ILE A 317 11.53 13.00 17.40
C ILE A 317 13.01 12.76 17.72
N LYS A 318 13.91 13.70 17.37
CA LYS A 318 15.35 13.60 17.69
C LYS A 318 15.62 13.53 19.20
N VAL A 319 14.84 14.24 20.01
CA VAL A 319 14.92 14.15 21.48
C VAL A 319 14.28 12.86 22.01
N ALA A 320 13.11 12.50 21.46
CA ALA A 320 12.29 11.36 21.86
C ALA A 320 13.00 10.01 21.66
N LEU A 321 13.74 9.86 20.57
CA LEU A 321 14.54 8.68 20.24
C LEU A 321 15.62 8.37 21.31
N ASN A 322 15.95 9.35 22.17
CA ASN A 322 16.88 9.21 23.28
C ASN A 322 16.17 9.12 24.65
N GLN A 323 14.82 9.06 24.68
CA GLN A 323 14.04 8.92 25.91
C GLN A 323 13.60 7.47 26.15
N VAL A 324 13.65 7.03 27.41
CA VAL A 324 13.15 5.71 27.84
C VAL A 324 11.63 5.54 27.59
N ASN A 325 10.89 6.65 27.49
CA ASN A 325 9.44 6.68 27.32
C ASN A 325 8.99 7.37 26.00
N PHE A 326 9.65 7.04 24.87
CA PHE A 326 9.37 7.59 23.53
C PHE A 326 7.88 7.87 23.26
N THR A 327 7.00 6.86 23.39
CA THR A 327 5.56 7.00 23.11
C THR A 327 4.90 8.07 23.98
N THR A 328 5.18 8.12 25.28
CA THR A 328 4.61 9.13 26.19
C THR A 328 5.14 10.53 25.90
N TYR A 329 6.43 10.64 25.56
CA TYR A 329 7.05 11.92 25.20
C TYR A 329 6.48 12.45 23.88
N MET A 330 6.40 11.61 22.85
CA MET A 330 5.84 12.00 21.55
C MET A 330 4.34 12.28 21.61
N ALA A 331 3.57 11.47 22.36
CA ALA A 331 2.14 11.70 22.54
C ALA A 331 1.87 13.11 23.09
N ASN A 332 2.54 13.49 24.19
CA ASN A 332 2.41 14.83 24.79
C ASN A 332 2.65 15.99 23.79
N ILE A 333 3.47 15.79 22.77
CA ILE A 333 3.81 16.81 21.75
C ILE A 333 2.82 16.76 20.58
N ILE A 334 2.48 15.58 20.07
CA ILE A 334 1.47 15.37 19.03
C ILE A 334 0.10 15.86 19.50
N ASP A 335 -0.22 15.67 20.78
CA ASP A 335 -1.42 16.17 21.46
C ASP A 335 -1.61 17.69 21.43
N SER A 336 -0.56 18.46 21.11
CA SER A 336 -0.65 19.92 20.92
C SER A 336 -1.06 20.33 19.50
N PHE A 337 -1.09 19.36 18.57
CA PHE A 337 -1.52 19.53 17.17
C PHE A 337 -2.77 18.70 16.82
N ALA A 338 -3.24 17.84 17.72
CA ALA A 338 -4.37 16.96 17.47
C ALA A 338 -5.68 17.74 17.25
N PRO A 339 -6.37 17.55 16.10
CA PRO A 339 -7.68 18.12 15.86
C PRO A 339 -8.68 17.80 16.96
N ILE A 340 -9.59 18.74 17.21
CA ILE A 340 -10.62 18.61 18.24
C ILE A 340 -11.96 18.30 17.57
N SER A 341 -12.73 17.37 18.13
CA SER A 341 -14.08 17.07 17.65
C SER A 341 -15.07 18.13 18.12
N LEU A 342 -15.76 18.77 17.17
CA LEU A 342 -16.80 19.77 17.40
C LEU A 342 -18.00 19.22 18.22
N ASN A 343 -18.17 17.90 18.29
CA ASN A 343 -19.32 17.27 18.95
C ASN A 343 -19.09 16.97 20.44
N ASN A 344 -17.84 16.81 20.88
CA ASN A 344 -17.51 16.37 22.26
C ASN A 344 -16.20 16.92 22.82
N ASN A 345 -15.51 17.81 22.11
CA ASN A 345 -14.21 18.38 22.47
C ASN A 345 -13.07 17.35 22.73
N HIS A 346 -13.24 16.08 22.32
CA HIS A 346 -12.16 15.11 22.37
C HIS A 346 -11.15 15.35 21.24
N LYS A 347 -9.88 15.05 21.50
CA LYS A 347 -8.82 15.06 20.47
C LYS A 347 -8.98 13.90 19.49
N HIS A 348 -8.43 14.06 18.30
CA HIS A 348 -8.32 13.00 17.31
C HIS A 348 -7.48 11.83 17.88
N PRO A 349 -7.99 10.58 17.86
CA PRO A 349 -7.26 9.43 18.39
C PRO A 349 -6.19 8.95 17.40
N TYR A 350 -4.98 8.64 17.89
CA TYR A 350 -3.86 8.17 17.06
C TYR A 350 -3.01 7.13 17.77
N ILE A 351 -2.21 6.40 16.99
CA ILE A 351 -1.14 5.52 17.47
C ILE A 351 0.20 6.24 17.29
N ILE A 352 1.10 6.15 18.28
CA ILE A 352 2.51 6.53 18.14
C ILE A 352 3.43 5.53 18.85
N SER A 353 4.33 4.87 18.12
CA SER A 353 5.28 3.90 18.67
C SER A 353 6.54 3.75 17.81
N ILE A 354 7.46 2.92 18.28
CA ILE A 354 8.59 2.31 17.55
C ILE A 354 8.41 0.79 17.62
#